data_AF-A0A0F2T488-F1
#
_entry.id   AF-A0A0F2T488-F1
#
_cell.length_a   1.000
_cell.length_b   1.000
_cell.length_c   1.000
_cell.angle_alpha   90.00
_cell.angle_beta   90.00
_cell.angle_gamma   90.00
#
_symmetry.space_group_name_H-M   'P 1'
#
loop_
_entity.id
_entity.type
_entity.pdbx_description
1 polymer ?
#
loop_
_entity_poly.entity_id
_entity_poly.type
_entity_poly.pdbx_seq_one_letter_code
_entity_poly.pdbx_strand_id
1 'polypeptide(L)'
;MTIAADLHTFTGAYALHALDAAQSEAFERHLLQCEACAVEVEEFRTTMARLGSAEAVVVPPEMKARTLAATSTIRQLAPLTSDSDRDGGSRSKSARRWPRFALAASIAATAALGGIAIEQHQAARQATIRADQLHSEQARLSALLTAPDTRTATGRTGAGVGTIVWSQSRGEVGFLAQGLPALASGKTYQLWFNDAGTMRPAGLLPSSSGSLVLTGQIHSAVGVGLTVEPAGGSQHPSGQPVLLLPLR
;
A
#
# COMPACT_ATOMS: atom_id res chain seq x y z
N MET A 1 -28.74 -6.37 20.33
CA MET A 1 -27.82 -5.56 19.49
C MET A 1 -28.20 -4.11 19.67
N THR A 2 -27.30 -3.28 20.18
CA THR A 2 -27.56 -1.87 20.50
C THR A 2 -27.44 -1.00 19.25
N ILE A 3 -28.40 -0.08 19.06
CA ILE A 3 -28.53 0.83 17.90
C ILE A 3 -27.23 1.61 17.61
N ALA A 4 -26.40 1.89 18.61
CA ALA A 4 -25.13 2.61 18.46
C ALA A 4 -24.02 1.82 17.72
N ALA A 5 -23.98 0.48 17.86
CA ALA A 5 -23.00 -0.34 17.14
C ALA A 5 -23.37 -0.50 15.65
N ASP A 6 -24.64 -0.31 15.31
CA ASP A 6 -25.17 -0.41 13.96
C ASP A 6 -24.74 0.81 13.10
N LEU A 7 -24.72 2.01 13.69
CA LEU A 7 -24.43 3.26 12.97
C LEU A 7 -23.01 3.32 12.39
N HIS A 8 -21.99 2.80 13.09
CA HIS A 8 -20.62 2.78 12.54
C HIS A 8 -20.50 1.88 11.30
N THR A 9 -21.38 0.90 11.12
CA THR A 9 -21.37 0.01 9.95
C THR A 9 -22.03 0.63 8.71
N PHE A 10 -22.72 1.76 8.88
CA PHE A 10 -23.46 2.42 7.81
C PHE A 10 -22.59 3.31 6.91
N THR A 11 -21.31 3.51 7.21
CA THR A 11 -20.43 4.44 6.47
C THR A 11 -20.36 4.12 4.97
N GLY A 12 -20.19 2.85 4.61
CA GLY A 12 -20.19 2.40 3.22
C GLY A 12 -21.56 2.52 2.54
N ALA A 13 -22.63 2.10 3.22
CA ALA A 13 -23.99 2.18 2.67
C ALA A 13 -24.47 3.63 2.52
N TYR A 14 -24.11 4.51 3.46
CA TYR A 14 -24.36 5.95 3.38
C TYR A 14 -23.61 6.59 2.21
N ALA A 15 -22.32 6.26 2.04
CA ALA A 15 -21.55 6.74 0.90
C ALA A 15 -22.22 6.35 -0.42
N LEU A 16 -22.67 5.11 -0.56
CA LEU A 16 -23.37 4.59 -1.74
C LEU A 16 -24.83 5.09 -1.90
N HIS A 17 -25.31 5.97 -1.01
CA HIS A 17 -26.72 6.39 -0.96
C HIS A 17 -27.71 5.22 -0.89
N ALA A 18 -27.34 4.15 -0.17
CA ALA A 18 -28.10 2.90 -0.06
C ALA A 18 -28.90 2.77 1.25
N LEU A 19 -28.83 3.76 2.14
CA LEU A 19 -29.63 3.81 3.36
C LEU A 19 -31.04 4.33 3.06
N ASP A 20 -32.03 3.88 3.84
CA ASP A 20 -33.34 4.52 3.85
C ASP A 20 -33.29 5.92 4.52
N ALA A 21 -34.37 6.69 4.38
CA ALA A 21 -34.42 8.06 4.88
C ALA A 21 -34.23 8.16 6.42
N ALA A 22 -34.79 7.21 7.18
CA ALA A 22 -34.69 7.23 8.64
C ALA A 22 -33.28 6.84 9.10
N GLN A 23 -32.65 5.89 8.41
CA GLN A 23 -31.25 5.49 8.63
C GLN A 23 -30.29 6.62 8.26
N SER A 24 -30.50 7.31 7.14
CA SER A 24 -29.67 8.45 6.73
C SER A 24 -29.74 9.58 7.75
N GLU A 25 -30.93 9.97 8.19
CA GLU A 25 -31.09 11.02 9.20
C GLU A 25 -30.44 10.64 10.54
N ALA A 26 -30.56 9.38 10.96
CA ALA A 26 -29.90 8.89 12.17
C ALA A 26 -28.37 8.92 12.04
N PHE A 27 -27.84 8.52 10.88
CA PHE A 27 -26.41 8.50 10.61
C PHE A 27 -25.82 9.91 10.43
N GLU A 28 -26.53 10.83 9.79
CA GLU A 28 -26.12 12.24 9.65
C GLU A 28 -25.98 12.93 11.01
N ARG A 29 -26.89 12.67 11.95
CA ARG A 29 -26.75 13.16 13.33
C ARG A 29 -25.52 12.57 14.03
N HIS A 30 -25.17 11.31 13.74
CA HIS A 30 -23.97 10.67 14.25
C HIS A 30 -22.69 11.29 13.66
N LEU A 31 -22.68 11.63 12.36
CA LEU A 31 -21.53 12.27 11.70
C LEU A 31 -21.15 13.61 12.34
N LEU A 32 -22.10 14.35 12.91
CA LEU A 32 -21.82 15.59 13.65
C LEU A 32 -20.97 15.37 14.91
N GLN A 33 -20.87 14.12 15.40
CA GLN A 33 -20.25 13.77 16.67
C GLN A 33 -19.12 12.75 16.54
N CYS A 34 -18.90 12.16 15.35
CA CYS A 34 -17.89 11.13 15.12
C CYS A 34 -16.99 11.47 13.92
N GLU A 35 -15.82 12.02 14.22
CA GLU A 35 -14.81 12.36 13.20
C GLU A 35 -14.32 11.14 12.42
N ALA A 36 -14.15 9.98 13.07
CA ALA A 36 -13.71 8.75 12.41
C ALA A 36 -14.66 8.30 11.29
N CYS A 37 -15.98 8.34 11.53
CA CYS A 37 -16.97 8.03 10.50
C CYS A 37 -17.04 9.10 9.40
N ALA A 38 -16.81 10.37 9.74
CA ALA A 38 -16.75 11.44 8.75
C ALA A 38 -15.57 11.25 7.77
N VAL A 39 -14.40 10.87 8.30
CA VAL A 39 -13.22 10.54 7.48
C VAL A 39 -13.50 9.32 6.60
N GLU A 40 -14.01 8.23 7.18
CA GLU A 40 -14.27 6.99 6.44
C GLU A 40 -15.30 7.18 5.30
N VAL A 41 -16.36 7.98 5.53
CA VAL A 41 -17.33 8.33 4.48
C VAL A 41 -16.67 9.10 3.33
N GLU A 42 -15.73 10.00 3.62
CA GLU A 42 -15.03 10.77 2.59
C GLU A 42 -14.07 9.89 1.77
N GLU A 43 -13.41 8.92 2.42
CA GLU A 43 -12.59 7.91 1.75
C GLU A 43 -13.43 7.02 0.82
N PHE A 44 -14.61 6.59 1.27
CA PHE A 44 -15.54 5.84 0.42
C PHE A 44 -16.04 6.68 -0.75
N ARG A 45 -16.43 7.94 -0.53
CA ARG A 45 -16.84 8.86 -1.61
C ARG A 45 -15.75 9.05 -2.66
N THR A 46 -14.49 9.18 -2.23
CA THR A 46 -13.34 9.27 -3.13
C THR A 46 -13.19 8.00 -3.98
N THR A 47 -13.35 6.83 -3.37
CA THR A 47 -13.28 5.54 -4.07
C THR A 47 -14.41 5.39 -5.09
N MET A 48 -15.63 5.74 -4.70
CA MET A 48 -16.79 5.73 -5.60
C MET A 48 -16.63 6.68 -6.77
N ALA A 49 -16.08 7.89 -6.56
CA ALA A 49 -15.83 8.83 -7.65
C ALA A 49 -14.88 8.25 -8.71
N ARG A 50 -13.88 7.46 -8.31
CA ARG A 50 -12.98 6.75 -9.24
C ARG A 50 -13.73 5.67 -10.02
N LEU A 51 -14.55 4.87 -9.35
CA LEU A 51 -15.37 3.83 -9.99
C LEU A 51 -16.37 4.45 -10.98
N GLY A 52 -17.10 5.49 -10.57
CA GLY A 52 -18.06 6.18 -11.43
C GLY A 52 -17.40 6.87 -12.63
N SER A 53 -16.16 7.34 -12.50
CA SER A 53 -15.41 7.90 -13.63
C SER A 53 -14.97 6.82 -14.63
N ALA A 54 -14.64 5.61 -14.15
CA ALA A 54 -14.27 4.48 -15.00
C ALA A 54 -15.47 3.96 -15.81
N GLU A 55 -16.68 4.04 -15.25
CA GLU A 55 -17.94 3.61 -15.87
C GLU A 55 -18.70 4.77 -16.58
N ALA A 56 -18.03 5.89 -16.83
CA ALA A 56 -18.69 7.06 -17.42
C ALA A 56 -19.11 6.81 -18.88
N VAL A 57 -20.38 7.08 -19.19
CA VAL A 57 -20.95 6.97 -20.55
C VAL A 57 -20.99 8.34 -21.22
N VAL A 58 -20.85 8.38 -22.54
CA VAL A 58 -21.00 9.60 -23.33
C VAL A 58 -22.45 10.11 -23.23
N VAL A 59 -22.60 11.33 -22.74
CA VAL A 59 -23.90 11.99 -22.56
C VAL A 59 -24.24 12.82 -23.81
N PRO A 60 -25.52 12.88 -24.25
CA PRO A 60 -25.92 13.73 -25.37
C PRO A 60 -25.54 15.20 -25.14
N PRO A 61 -25.05 15.92 -26.18
CA PRO A 61 -24.52 17.28 -26.03
C PRO A 61 -25.57 18.29 -25.54
N GLU A 62 -26.85 18.05 -25.84
CA GLU A 62 -27.96 18.90 -25.40
C GLU A 62 -28.24 18.81 -23.89
N MET A 63 -27.80 17.73 -23.22
CA MET A 63 -28.11 17.54 -21.80
C MET A 63 -27.51 18.66 -20.94
N LYS A 64 -26.31 19.12 -21.26
CA LYS A 64 -25.68 20.27 -20.57
C LYS A 64 -26.53 21.53 -20.71
N ALA A 65 -26.97 21.85 -21.92
CA ALA A 65 -27.78 23.03 -22.19
C ALA A 65 -29.14 22.95 -21.46
N ARG A 66 -29.78 21.78 -21.47
CA ARG A 66 -31.05 21.53 -20.77
C ARG A 66 -30.92 21.67 -19.25
N THR A 67 -29.87 21.11 -18.65
CA THR A 67 -29.63 21.21 -17.20
C THR A 67 -29.40 22.66 -16.78
N LEU A 68 -28.57 23.40 -17.52
CA LEU A 68 -28.33 24.82 -17.24
C LEU A 68 -29.60 25.65 -17.40
N ALA A 69 -30.39 25.42 -18.46
CA ALA A 69 -31.69 26.09 -18.63
C ALA A 69 -32.63 25.81 -17.46
N ALA A 70 -32.72 24.56 -16.98
CA ALA A 70 -33.56 24.18 -15.85
C ALA A 70 -33.20 24.95 -14.56
N THR A 71 -31.91 25.18 -14.29
CA THR A 71 -31.49 25.94 -13.09
C THR A 71 -31.99 27.39 -13.06
N SER A 72 -32.27 28.00 -14.23
CA SER A 72 -32.82 29.36 -14.29
C SER A 72 -34.31 29.44 -13.91
N THR A 73 -35.01 28.31 -13.95
CA THR A 73 -36.45 28.20 -13.66
C THR A 73 -36.75 27.77 -12.22
N ILE A 74 -35.77 27.23 -11.51
CA ILE A 74 -35.92 26.79 -10.11
C ILE A 74 -35.62 27.96 -9.18
N ARG A 75 -36.50 28.21 -8.21
CA ARG A 75 -36.26 29.21 -7.17
C ARG A 75 -35.01 28.81 -6.38
N GLN A 76 -34.02 29.68 -6.37
CA GLN A 76 -32.82 29.51 -5.54
C GLN A 76 -33.16 29.76 -4.07
N LEU A 77 -32.60 28.94 -3.17
CA LEU A 77 -32.66 29.17 -1.73
C LEU A 77 -31.94 30.48 -1.40
N ALA A 78 -32.45 31.21 -0.40
CA ALA A 78 -31.80 32.41 0.07
C ALA A 78 -30.40 32.08 0.62
N PRO A 79 -29.39 32.95 0.43
CA PRO A 79 -28.09 32.77 1.07
C PRO A 79 -28.25 32.65 2.59
N LEU A 80 -27.54 31.70 3.20
CA LEU A 80 -27.47 31.58 4.66
C LEU A 80 -26.71 32.80 5.19
N THR A 81 -27.42 33.82 5.65
CA THR A 81 -26.84 34.92 6.41
C THR A 81 -26.64 34.45 7.84
N SER A 82 -25.39 34.34 8.28
CA SER A 82 -25.09 34.10 9.70
C SER A 82 -25.64 35.27 10.52
N ASP A 83 -26.71 35.03 11.28
CA ASP A 83 -27.19 35.95 12.31
C ASP A 83 -26.14 35.99 13.43
N SER A 84 -25.18 36.90 13.30
CA SER A 84 -24.25 37.26 14.37
C SER A 84 -23.95 38.74 14.24
N ASP A 85 -24.97 39.57 14.44
CA ASP A 85 -24.78 40.96 14.85
C ASP A 85 -26.11 41.57 15.32
N ARG A 86 -26.46 41.31 16.58
CA ARG A 86 -27.42 42.11 17.36
C ARG A 86 -27.43 41.67 18.82
N ASP A 87 -26.41 42.07 19.56
CA ASP A 87 -26.64 42.57 20.92
C ASP A 87 -25.54 43.56 21.34
N GLY A 88 -25.98 44.67 21.92
CA GLY A 88 -25.19 45.88 22.10
C GLY A 88 -24.20 45.83 23.27
N GLY A 89 -22.99 46.34 23.03
CA GLY A 89 -22.01 46.67 24.06
C GLY A 89 -21.10 47.80 23.61
N SER A 90 -21.34 49.01 24.12
CA SER A 90 -20.57 50.21 23.83
C SER A 90 -19.15 50.16 24.41
N ARG A 91 -18.16 50.46 23.55
CA ARG A 91 -16.84 51.08 23.80
C ARG A 91 -15.77 50.27 24.54
N SER A 92 -14.71 49.95 23.79
CA SER A 92 -13.36 50.41 24.13
C SER A 92 -12.54 50.64 22.87
N LYS A 93 -12.14 51.90 22.63
CA LYS A 93 -11.10 52.25 21.67
C LYS A 93 -9.75 51.92 22.32
N SER A 94 -9.10 50.85 21.89
CA SER A 94 -7.66 50.66 22.09
C SER A 94 -7.05 50.13 20.81
N ALA A 95 -6.74 51.06 19.90
CA ALA A 95 -5.79 50.80 18.84
C ALA A 95 -4.38 50.76 19.47
N ARG A 96 -3.84 49.57 19.70
CA ARG A 96 -2.41 49.41 19.98
C ARG A 96 -1.86 48.14 19.32
N ARG A 97 -1.40 48.34 18.08
CA ARG A 97 -0.22 47.75 17.43
C ARG A 97 0.09 46.29 17.79
N TRP A 98 -0.09 45.38 16.83
CA TRP A 98 0.90 44.37 16.41
C TRP A 98 0.49 43.71 15.07
N PRO A 99 0.65 44.36 13.90
CA PRO A 99 0.23 43.79 12.62
C PRO A 99 1.35 43.00 11.91
N ARG A 100 2.20 42.26 12.64
CA ARG A 100 3.28 41.47 12.00
C ARG A 100 3.38 40.00 12.43
N PHE A 101 2.72 39.60 13.51
CA PHE A 101 2.76 38.20 13.98
C PHE A 101 1.53 37.36 13.59
N ALA A 102 0.38 38.00 13.31
CA ALA A 102 -0.84 37.28 12.88
C ALA A 102 -0.74 36.70 11.45
N LEU A 103 0.02 37.35 10.57
CA LEU A 103 0.27 36.85 9.21
C LEU A 103 1.23 35.63 9.22
N ALA A 104 2.20 35.60 10.15
CA ALA A 104 3.15 34.49 10.28
C ALA A 104 2.49 33.22 10.83
N ALA A 105 1.52 33.35 11.76
CA ALA A 105 0.79 32.21 12.32
C ALA A 105 -0.09 31.49 11.28
N SER A 106 -0.66 32.23 10.32
CA SER A 106 -1.55 31.67 9.28
C SER A 106 -0.78 30.89 8.20
N ILE A 107 0.44 31.33 7.87
CA ILE A 107 1.34 30.61 6.96
C ILE A 107 1.92 29.35 7.64
N ALA A 108 2.23 29.43 8.94
CA ALA A 108 2.69 28.27 9.70
C ALA A 108 1.61 27.18 9.82
N ALA A 109 0.35 27.54 10.01
CA ALA A 109 -0.76 26.58 10.10
C ALA A 109 -1.06 25.86 8.77
N THR A 110 -0.99 26.56 7.64
CA THR A 110 -1.15 25.95 6.29
C THR A 110 0.04 25.07 5.91
N ALA A 111 1.27 25.44 6.30
CA ALA A 111 2.45 24.59 6.12
C ALA A 111 2.39 23.34 7.00
N ALA A 112 1.88 23.44 8.23
CA ALA A 112 1.72 22.29 9.13
C ALA A 112 0.64 21.31 8.65
N LEU A 113 -0.54 21.81 8.23
CA LEU A 113 -1.61 20.97 7.68
C LEU A 113 -1.25 20.36 6.32
N GLY A 114 -0.56 21.13 5.45
CA GLY A 114 -0.02 20.63 4.20
C GLY A 114 1.07 19.56 4.39
N GLY A 115 1.92 19.72 5.41
CA GLY A 115 2.93 18.73 5.79
C GLY A 115 2.34 17.39 6.20
N ILE A 116 1.32 17.40 7.07
CA ILE A 116 0.64 16.18 7.55
C ILE A 116 -0.10 15.47 6.40
N ALA A 117 -0.78 16.20 5.51
CA ALA A 117 -1.46 15.62 4.35
C ALA A 117 -0.47 14.99 3.34
N ILE A 118 0.69 15.61 3.14
CA ILE A 118 1.76 15.05 2.28
C ILE A 118 2.35 13.80 2.92
N GLU A 119 2.61 13.81 4.23
CA GLU A 119 3.16 12.66 4.95
C GLU A 119 2.20 11.47 4.97
N GLN A 120 0.90 11.70 5.18
CA GLN A 120 -0.12 10.66 5.07
C GLN A 120 -0.26 10.10 3.66
N HIS A 121 -0.24 10.96 2.62
CA HIS A 121 -0.28 10.49 1.24
C HIS A 121 0.98 9.70 0.85
N GLN A 122 2.13 10.11 1.37
CA GLN A 122 3.39 9.38 1.19
C GLN A 122 3.34 8.02 1.91
N ALA A 123 2.83 7.97 3.15
CA ALA A 123 2.67 6.73 3.90
C ALA A 123 1.69 5.77 3.21
N ALA A 124 0.56 6.27 2.72
CA ALA A 124 -0.42 5.48 1.96
C ALA A 124 0.17 4.93 0.66
N ARG A 125 0.90 5.76 -0.11
CA ARG A 125 1.61 5.30 -1.32
C ARG A 125 2.71 4.28 -1.00
N GLN A 126 3.44 4.45 0.09
CA GLN A 126 4.44 3.47 0.51
C GLN A 126 3.79 2.15 0.91
N ALA A 127 2.64 2.19 1.59
CA ALA A 127 1.88 1.00 1.96
C ALA A 127 1.37 0.25 0.71
N THR A 128 0.81 0.94 -0.29
CA THR A 128 0.37 0.31 -1.53
C THR A 128 1.52 -0.28 -2.33
N ILE A 129 2.64 0.44 -2.47
CA ILE A 129 3.84 -0.07 -3.15
C ILE A 129 4.37 -1.33 -2.46
N ARG A 130 4.43 -1.36 -1.12
CA ARG A 130 4.85 -2.56 -0.38
C ARG A 130 3.87 -3.72 -0.56
N ALA A 131 2.57 -3.46 -0.55
CA ALA A 131 1.55 -4.49 -0.78
C ALA A 131 1.64 -5.09 -2.19
N ASP A 132 1.80 -4.24 -3.22
CA ASP A 132 1.96 -4.67 -4.60
C ASP A 132 3.25 -5.49 -4.79
N GLN A 133 4.34 -5.09 -4.14
CA GLN A 133 5.60 -5.84 -4.14
C GLN A 133 5.40 -7.25 -3.56
N LEU A 134 4.81 -7.36 -2.36
CA LEU A 134 4.56 -8.66 -1.72
C LEU A 134 3.64 -9.55 -2.58
N HIS A 135 2.55 -8.99 -3.13
CA HIS A 135 1.67 -9.72 -4.03
C HIS A 135 2.39 -10.21 -5.29
N SER A 136 3.26 -9.37 -5.88
CA SER A 136 4.02 -9.73 -7.07
C SER A 136 5.02 -10.87 -6.79
N GLU A 137 5.70 -10.83 -5.63
CA GLU A 137 6.61 -11.89 -5.21
C GLU A 137 5.88 -13.21 -4.97
N GLN A 138 4.73 -13.16 -4.29
CA GLN A 138 3.90 -14.34 -4.04
C GLN A 138 3.33 -14.93 -5.33
N ALA A 139 2.85 -14.08 -6.25
CA ALA A 139 2.37 -14.50 -7.55
C ALA A 139 3.48 -15.15 -8.39
N ARG A 140 4.69 -14.60 -8.33
CA ARG A 140 5.87 -15.14 -9.03
C ARG A 140 6.27 -16.51 -8.51
N LEU A 141 6.31 -16.69 -7.18
CA LEU A 141 6.59 -18.00 -6.57
C LEU A 141 5.48 -19.03 -6.90
N SER A 142 4.21 -18.63 -6.81
CA SER A 142 3.08 -19.48 -7.17
C SER A 142 3.13 -19.92 -8.64
N ALA A 143 3.39 -18.98 -9.56
CA ALA A 143 3.54 -19.27 -10.97
C ALA A 143 4.74 -20.19 -11.26
N LEU A 144 5.82 -20.07 -10.50
CA LEU A 144 6.97 -20.97 -10.59
C LEU A 144 6.65 -22.39 -10.10
N LEU A 145 5.88 -22.52 -9.01
CA LEU A 145 5.49 -23.82 -8.46
C LEU A 145 4.45 -24.55 -9.32
N THR A 146 3.67 -23.81 -10.09
CA THR A 146 2.57 -24.33 -10.93
C THR A 146 2.89 -24.42 -12.41
N ALA A 147 4.09 -24.01 -12.84
CA ALA A 147 4.49 -24.10 -14.24
C ALA A 147 4.57 -25.58 -14.69
N PRO A 148 4.19 -25.88 -15.95
CA PRO A 148 4.13 -27.25 -16.44
C PRO A 148 5.51 -27.92 -16.55
N ASP A 149 6.57 -27.14 -16.66
CA ASP A 149 7.96 -27.59 -16.76
C ASP A 149 8.74 -27.43 -15.45
N THR A 150 8.04 -27.28 -14.33
CA THR A 150 8.65 -27.13 -13.01
C THR A 150 9.43 -28.37 -12.61
N ARG A 151 10.68 -28.16 -12.21
CA ARG A 151 11.61 -29.19 -11.72
C ARG A 151 12.14 -28.81 -10.35
N THR A 152 12.54 -29.81 -9.58
CA THR A 152 13.03 -29.62 -8.21
C THR A 152 14.27 -30.45 -7.93
N ALA A 153 15.17 -29.91 -7.13
CA ALA A 153 16.31 -30.65 -6.59
C ALA A 153 16.52 -30.26 -5.13
N THR A 154 16.81 -31.24 -4.30
CA THR A 154 16.93 -31.07 -2.84
C THR A 154 18.28 -31.56 -2.38
N GLY A 155 18.82 -30.88 -1.37
CA GLY A 155 20.04 -31.31 -0.69
C GLY A 155 20.02 -30.86 0.76
N ARG A 156 20.97 -31.39 1.53
CA ARG A 156 21.04 -31.23 2.98
C ARG A 156 22.33 -30.54 3.39
N THR A 157 22.25 -29.74 4.44
CA THR A 157 23.43 -29.13 5.09
C THR A 157 23.25 -29.18 6.61
N GLY A 158 24.03 -30.06 7.25
CA GLY A 158 23.78 -30.46 8.65
C GLY A 158 22.36 -31.02 8.84
N ALA A 159 21.62 -30.42 9.77
CA ALA A 159 20.21 -30.76 10.02
C ALA A 159 19.24 -30.15 8.99
N GLY A 160 19.66 -29.10 8.28
CA GLY A 160 18.82 -28.32 7.38
C GLY A 160 18.69 -28.92 5.99
N VAL A 161 17.65 -28.47 5.28
CA VAL A 161 17.31 -28.86 3.92
C VAL A 161 17.17 -27.62 3.04
N GLY A 162 17.76 -27.67 1.85
CA GLY A 162 17.56 -26.69 0.80
C GLY A 162 16.97 -27.37 -0.43
N THR A 163 15.91 -26.80 -0.98
CA THR A 163 15.27 -27.26 -2.22
C THR A 163 15.28 -26.11 -3.22
N ILE A 164 15.81 -26.36 -4.42
CA ILE A 164 15.56 -25.50 -5.56
C ILE A 164 14.35 -25.98 -6.34
N VAL A 165 13.58 -25.04 -6.85
CA VAL A 165 12.47 -25.22 -7.78
C VAL A 165 12.76 -24.32 -8.97
N TRP A 166 12.67 -24.80 -10.20
CA TRP A 166 12.90 -23.97 -11.37
C TRP A 166 12.00 -24.34 -12.55
N SER A 167 11.80 -23.38 -13.45
CA SER A 167 11.11 -23.55 -14.72
C SER A 167 11.98 -22.94 -15.82
N GLN A 168 12.27 -23.74 -16.85
CA GLN A 168 13.11 -23.32 -17.96
C GLN A 168 12.38 -22.33 -18.86
N SER A 169 11.08 -22.56 -19.09
CA SER A 169 10.20 -21.70 -19.89
C SER A 169 10.03 -20.31 -19.29
N ARG A 170 10.08 -20.21 -17.95
CA ARG A 170 10.04 -18.93 -17.23
C ARG A 170 11.42 -18.30 -17.02
N GLY A 171 12.48 -19.09 -17.10
CA GLY A 171 13.84 -18.65 -16.78
C GLY A 171 14.05 -18.30 -15.31
N GLU A 172 13.23 -18.88 -14.42
CA GLU A 172 13.14 -18.53 -13.00
C GLU A 172 13.56 -19.70 -12.11
N VAL A 173 14.20 -19.38 -10.98
CA VAL A 173 14.58 -20.33 -9.93
C VAL A 173 14.13 -19.80 -8.58
N GLY A 174 13.53 -20.65 -7.78
CA GLY A 174 13.18 -20.41 -6.39
C GLY A 174 13.98 -21.35 -5.50
N PHE A 175 14.28 -20.89 -4.29
CA PHE A 175 14.91 -21.68 -3.25
C PHE A 175 14.01 -21.72 -2.02
N LEU A 176 13.86 -22.89 -1.42
CA LEU A 176 13.15 -23.13 -0.17
C LEU A 176 14.13 -23.72 0.83
N ALA A 177 14.22 -23.08 1.98
CA ALA A 177 15.05 -23.50 3.10
C ALA A 177 14.17 -23.98 4.25
N GLN A 178 14.60 -25.07 4.89
CA GLN A 178 13.98 -25.57 6.11
C GLN A 178 15.06 -25.98 7.11
N GLY A 179 15.06 -25.34 8.28
CA GLY A 179 15.90 -25.71 9.41
C GLY A 179 17.41 -25.57 9.16
N LEU A 180 17.85 -24.59 8.36
CA LEU A 180 19.28 -24.32 8.20
C LEU A 180 19.93 -23.96 9.56
N PRO A 181 21.21 -24.33 9.78
CA PRO A 181 21.92 -23.96 11.00
C PRO A 181 21.86 -22.46 11.31
N ALA A 182 21.70 -22.12 12.58
CA ALA A 182 21.76 -20.73 13.02
C ALA A 182 23.17 -20.18 12.80
N LEU A 183 23.25 -18.99 12.21
CA LEU A 183 24.52 -18.32 11.95
C LEU A 183 24.90 -17.39 13.10
N ALA A 184 26.20 -17.15 13.25
CA ALA A 184 26.70 -16.14 14.19
C ALA A 184 26.20 -14.73 13.81
N SER A 185 26.17 -13.83 14.79
CA SER A 185 25.80 -12.42 14.54
C SER A 185 26.69 -11.81 13.44
N GLY A 186 26.07 -11.03 12.56
CA GLY A 186 26.77 -10.40 11.42
C GLY A 186 27.04 -11.33 10.24
N LYS A 187 26.40 -12.51 10.18
CA LYS A 187 26.45 -13.44 9.03
C LYS A 187 25.07 -13.63 8.41
N THR A 188 25.05 -13.99 7.14
CA THR A 188 23.83 -14.31 6.38
C THR A 188 24.08 -15.48 5.43
N TYR A 189 23.00 -16.10 4.97
CA TYR A 189 23.06 -17.06 3.87
C TYR A 189 22.90 -16.32 2.54
N GLN A 190 23.79 -16.60 1.59
CA GLN A 190 23.71 -16.05 0.23
C GLN A 190 23.62 -17.17 -0.80
N LEU A 191 22.70 -16.97 -1.74
CA LEU A 191 22.48 -17.85 -2.89
C LEU A 191 23.25 -17.33 -4.09
N TRP A 192 23.70 -18.28 -4.92
CA TRP A 192 24.49 -18.01 -6.10
C TRP A 192 24.05 -18.90 -7.25
N PHE A 193 24.04 -18.34 -8.46
CA PHE A 193 24.04 -19.14 -9.68
C PHE A 193 25.45 -19.65 -9.93
N ASN A 194 25.59 -20.95 -10.16
CA ASN A 194 26.85 -21.58 -10.51
C ASN A 194 26.92 -21.76 -12.04
N ASP A 195 27.70 -20.92 -12.71
CA ASP A 195 27.99 -20.99 -14.13
C ASP A 195 29.33 -21.72 -14.33
N ALA A 196 29.29 -23.05 -14.31
CA ALA A 196 30.44 -23.94 -14.49
C ALA A 196 31.66 -23.60 -13.60
N GLY A 197 31.41 -23.24 -12.34
CA GLY A 197 32.42 -22.87 -11.34
C GLY A 197 32.45 -21.37 -11.02
N THR A 198 31.88 -20.52 -11.89
CA THR A 198 31.73 -19.09 -11.59
C THR A 198 30.45 -18.86 -10.80
N MET A 199 30.57 -18.28 -9.60
CA MET A 199 29.44 -18.06 -8.69
C MET A 199 28.95 -16.62 -8.80
N ARG A 200 27.79 -16.41 -9.41
CA ARG A 200 27.13 -15.10 -9.51
C ARG A 200 26.11 -14.90 -8.39
N PRO A 201 26.08 -13.74 -7.71
CA PRO A 201 25.09 -13.46 -6.68
C PRO A 201 23.65 -13.67 -7.19
N ALA A 202 22.84 -14.38 -6.42
CA ALA A 202 21.45 -14.68 -6.76
C ALA A 202 20.44 -14.32 -5.65
N GLY A 203 20.91 -13.75 -4.54
CA GLY A 203 20.07 -13.18 -3.49
C GLY A 203 20.49 -13.60 -2.09
N LEU A 204 19.94 -12.89 -1.09
CA LEU A 204 20.18 -13.16 0.33
C LEU A 204 18.97 -13.85 0.92
N LEU A 205 19.20 -14.92 1.68
CA LEU A 205 18.13 -15.61 2.37
C LEU A 205 17.86 -14.89 3.70
N PRO A 206 16.61 -14.44 3.96
CA PRO A 206 16.32 -13.60 5.12
C PRO A 206 16.36 -14.36 6.46
N SER A 207 16.22 -15.69 6.44
CA SER A 207 16.06 -16.53 7.63
C SER A 207 16.55 -17.96 7.40
N SER A 208 16.72 -18.73 8.48
CA SER A 208 17.11 -20.15 8.44
C SER A 208 16.04 -21.07 7.84
N SER A 209 14.79 -20.61 7.81
CA SER A 209 13.66 -21.25 7.11
C SER A 209 12.89 -20.18 6.37
N GLY A 210 12.66 -20.38 5.08
CA GLY A 210 12.05 -19.36 4.23
C GLY A 210 12.16 -19.72 2.75
N SER A 211 11.65 -18.85 1.89
CA SER A 211 11.73 -19.01 0.45
C SER A 211 12.17 -17.72 -0.22
N LEU A 212 12.87 -17.85 -1.35
CA LEU A 212 13.29 -16.72 -2.17
C LEU A 212 13.23 -17.11 -3.64
N VAL A 213 12.67 -16.25 -4.49
CA VAL A 213 12.89 -16.33 -5.94
C VAL A 213 14.23 -15.65 -6.24
N LEU A 214 15.16 -16.38 -6.85
CA LEU A 214 16.51 -15.91 -7.12
C LEU A 214 16.49 -14.72 -8.08
N THR A 215 17.37 -13.75 -7.81
CA THR A 215 17.57 -12.58 -8.66
C THR A 215 18.57 -12.91 -9.77
N GLY A 216 18.16 -12.68 -11.01
CA GLY A 216 18.96 -12.95 -12.21
C GLY A 216 18.38 -14.09 -13.04
N GLN A 217 19.01 -14.35 -14.19
CA GLN A 217 18.55 -15.36 -15.13
C GLN A 217 19.30 -16.69 -14.95
N ILE A 218 18.57 -17.79 -15.19
CA ILE A 218 19.05 -19.18 -15.11
C ILE A 218 20.01 -19.59 -16.24
N HIS A 219 20.01 -18.87 -17.38
CA HIS A 219 20.53 -19.32 -18.69
C HIS A 219 21.74 -20.27 -18.68
N SER A 220 22.89 -19.83 -18.16
CA SER A 220 24.15 -20.60 -18.16
C SER A 220 24.39 -21.38 -16.86
N ALA A 221 23.48 -21.29 -15.89
CA ALA A 221 23.68 -21.85 -14.57
C ALA A 221 23.50 -23.37 -14.62
N VAL A 222 24.53 -24.09 -14.18
CA VAL A 222 24.50 -25.55 -14.02
C VAL A 222 24.03 -25.97 -12.62
N GLY A 223 23.85 -25.00 -11.72
CA GLY A 223 23.39 -25.22 -10.36
C GLY A 223 23.19 -23.94 -9.57
N VAL A 224 22.74 -24.12 -8.33
CA VAL A 224 22.62 -23.08 -7.31
C VAL A 224 23.48 -23.48 -6.13
N GLY A 225 24.29 -22.56 -5.63
CA GLY A 225 25.03 -22.75 -4.38
C GLY A 225 24.54 -21.85 -3.27
N LEU A 226 24.77 -22.31 -2.04
CA LEU A 226 24.49 -21.60 -0.80
C LEU A 226 25.79 -21.45 -0.01
N THR A 227 26.13 -20.25 0.42
CA THR A 227 27.31 -19.97 1.26
C THR A 227 26.91 -19.17 2.49
N VAL A 228 27.81 -19.14 3.49
CA VAL A 228 27.71 -18.28 4.66
C VAL A 228 28.56 -17.05 4.42
N GLU A 229 27.94 -15.88 4.38
CA GLU A 229 28.56 -14.61 4.02
C GLU A 229 28.45 -13.59 5.16
N PRO A 230 29.23 -12.49 5.14
CA PRO A 230 28.97 -11.33 6.00
C PRO A 230 27.57 -10.76 5.79
N ALA A 231 27.04 -10.08 6.81
CA ALA A 231 25.79 -9.33 6.68
C ALA A 231 25.87 -8.34 5.51
N GLY A 232 24.84 -8.32 4.66
CA GLY A 232 24.81 -7.58 3.40
C GLY A 232 25.30 -8.38 2.18
N GLY A 233 25.90 -9.56 2.39
CA GLY A 233 26.41 -10.42 1.34
C GLY A 233 27.80 -10.05 0.83
N SER A 234 28.23 -10.77 -0.20
CA SER A 234 29.52 -10.65 -0.85
C SER A 234 29.36 -10.55 -2.37
N GLN A 235 30.39 -10.00 -3.05
CA GLN A 235 30.44 -9.95 -4.52
C GLN A 235 30.86 -11.28 -5.14
N HIS A 236 31.67 -12.05 -4.40
CA HIS A 236 32.04 -13.43 -4.70
C HIS A 236 31.93 -14.25 -3.41
N PRO A 237 31.75 -15.58 -3.46
CA PRO A 237 31.74 -16.41 -2.27
C PRO A 237 32.97 -16.14 -1.39
N SER A 238 32.77 -15.94 -0.09
CA SER A 238 33.89 -15.80 0.87
C SER A 238 34.45 -17.14 1.32
N GLY A 239 33.78 -18.24 0.99
CA GLY A 239 34.20 -19.60 1.33
C GLY A 239 33.56 -20.66 0.46
N GLN A 240 33.78 -21.93 0.85
CA GLN A 240 33.18 -23.06 0.16
C GLN A 240 31.66 -23.08 0.36
N PRO A 241 30.88 -23.44 -0.68
CA PRO A 241 29.45 -23.62 -0.55
C PRO A 241 29.10 -24.67 0.49
N VAL A 242 28.18 -24.33 1.38
CA VAL A 242 27.59 -25.27 2.36
C VAL A 242 26.53 -26.18 1.72
N LEU A 243 26.06 -25.80 0.53
CA LEU A 243 25.16 -26.59 -0.31
C LEU A 243 25.41 -26.24 -1.78
N LEU A 244 25.39 -27.24 -2.65
CA LEU A 244 25.39 -27.10 -4.10
C LEU A 244 24.31 -28.00 -4.69
N LEU A 245 23.35 -27.41 -5.38
CA LEU A 245 22.21 -28.10 -5.97
C LEU A 245 22.27 -27.97 -7.49
N PRO A 246 22.26 -29.08 -8.23
CA PRO A 246 22.35 -29.04 -9.69
C PRO A 246 21.01 -28.68 -10.33
N LEU A 247 21.05 -27.94 -11.44
CA LEU A 247 19.90 -27.70 -12.32
C LEU A 247 19.94 -28.76 -13.43
N ARG A 248 19.22 -29.88 -13.26
CA ARG A 248 19.26 -31.04 -14.17
C ARG A 248 17.88 -31.61 -14.48
#